data_AF-A0A849PNV1-F1
#
_entry.id   AF-A0A849PNV1-F1
#
_cell.length_a   1.000
_cell.length_b   1.000
_cell.length_c   1.000
_cell.angle_alpha   90.00
_cell.angle_beta   90.00
_cell.angle_gamma   90.00
#
_symmetry.space_group_name_H-M   'P 1'
#
loop_
_entity.id
_entity.type
_entity.pdbx_description
1 polymer ?
#
loop_
_entity_poly.entity_id
_entity_poly.type
_entity_poly.pdbx_seq_one_letter_code
_entity_poly.pdbx_strand_id
1 'polypeptide(L)'
;KALLSQFGFEEFRFQPDEKRSKYYVPDTQIEVYAYHPALHDSDTKYADGWIEIATFGMYSPIALSAYEIPYPVMNLGLGVERLAMILYGASDVRSLSYPQFDQLSMTDHELAASVCARESPDTDTGLAIQRAIARVACEHGSDPSPCEYLAWEGEMFGHHLRVTVVEPEEKTKLCGPAAMNEVMVHDGNVLGVPRIEKWDAVFTEGISAGFRFIDAFAAEAAREIENAARCGMGCEVRVKGVKVPSEINIEIKPHANRWITSGNKKIDIRGPVFTMVRMEVV
;
A
#
# COMPACT_ATOMS: atom_id res chain seq x y z
N LYS A 1 -32.63 18.50 -20.06
CA LYS A 1 -32.00 19.64 -19.37
C LYS A 1 -32.01 19.46 -17.86
N ALA A 2 -33.17 19.48 -17.19
CA ALA A 2 -33.26 19.41 -15.72
C ALA A 2 -32.55 18.22 -15.04
N LEU A 3 -32.47 17.06 -15.72
CA LEU A 3 -31.72 15.90 -15.21
C LEU A 3 -30.20 16.13 -15.27
N LEU A 4 -29.69 16.39 -16.47
CA LEU A 4 -28.25 16.49 -16.72
C LEU A 4 -27.59 17.72 -16.09
N SER A 5 -28.34 18.82 -15.91
CA SER A 5 -27.81 20.02 -15.23
C SER A 5 -27.40 19.75 -13.78
N GLN A 6 -27.93 18.70 -13.13
CA GLN A 6 -27.54 18.31 -11.77
C GLN A 6 -26.15 17.64 -11.73
N PHE A 7 -25.64 17.20 -12.88
CA PHE A 7 -24.35 16.53 -13.03
C PHE A 7 -23.29 17.42 -13.66
N GLY A 8 -23.48 18.75 -13.68
CA GLY A 8 -22.50 19.71 -14.20
C GLY A 8 -22.51 19.94 -15.71
N PHE A 9 -23.50 19.41 -16.44
CA PHE A 9 -23.66 19.72 -17.86
C PHE A 9 -24.31 21.09 -18.07
N GLU A 10 -23.68 21.94 -18.87
CA GLU A 10 -24.07 23.35 -19.03
C GLU A 10 -24.89 23.59 -20.30
N GLU A 11 -24.47 23.00 -21.42
CA GLU A 11 -25.09 23.20 -22.74
C GLU A 11 -25.66 21.90 -23.31
N PHE A 12 -26.68 22.02 -24.17
CA PHE A 12 -27.39 20.89 -24.76
C PHE A 12 -27.71 21.13 -26.22
N ARG A 13 -27.44 20.13 -27.07
CA ARG A 13 -27.81 20.06 -28.48
C ARG A 13 -28.67 18.82 -28.71
N PHE A 14 -29.72 18.99 -29.51
CA PHE A 14 -30.69 17.95 -29.84
C PHE A 14 -30.60 17.70 -31.34
N GLN A 15 -30.34 16.45 -31.72
CA GLN A 15 -30.22 16.05 -33.13
C GLN A 15 -31.17 14.90 -33.43
N PRO A 16 -31.87 14.89 -34.58
CA PRO A 16 -32.66 13.74 -35.00
C PRO A 16 -31.77 12.51 -35.19
N ASP A 17 -32.18 11.36 -34.65
CA ASP A 17 -31.45 10.10 -34.83
C ASP A 17 -31.71 9.51 -36.22
N GLU A 18 -30.65 9.09 -36.92
CA GLU A 18 -30.72 8.49 -38.25
C GLU A 18 -31.35 7.08 -38.26
N LYS A 19 -31.28 6.34 -37.12
CA LYS A 19 -31.75 4.94 -37.04
C LYS A 19 -33.25 4.79 -37.25
N ARG A 20 -34.04 5.83 -36.95
CA ARG A 20 -35.51 5.86 -37.10
C ARG A 20 -36.18 4.56 -36.62
N SER A 21 -35.98 4.26 -35.34
CA SER A 21 -36.42 2.99 -34.74
C SER A 21 -37.93 2.83 -34.80
N LYS A 22 -38.42 1.65 -35.21
CA LYS A 22 -39.85 1.38 -35.42
C LYS A 22 -40.73 1.52 -34.17
N TYR A 23 -40.14 1.42 -32.97
CA TYR A 23 -40.86 1.55 -31.71
C TYR A 23 -41.09 3.02 -31.31
N TYR A 24 -40.46 3.98 -31.98
CA TYR A 24 -40.75 5.41 -31.85
C TYR A 24 -41.61 5.91 -33.00
N VAL A 25 -42.36 6.99 -32.77
CA VAL A 25 -43.05 7.73 -33.83
C VAL A 25 -42.00 8.32 -34.77
N PRO A 26 -42.21 8.27 -36.11
CA PRO A 26 -41.31 8.89 -37.07
C PRO A 26 -40.96 10.34 -36.70
N ASP A 27 -39.70 10.71 -36.86
CA ASP A 27 -39.14 12.04 -36.56
C ASP A 27 -39.26 12.50 -35.09
N THR A 28 -39.56 11.59 -34.15
CA THR A 28 -39.55 11.89 -32.70
C THR A 28 -38.32 11.37 -31.96
N GLN A 29 -37.52 10.50 -32.56
CA GLN A 29 -36.30 9.98 -31.96
C GLN A 29 -35.18 11.03 -32.03
N ILE A 30 -34.68 11.45 -30.87
CA ILE A 30 -33.71 12.53 -30.73
C ILE A 30 -32.52 12.07 -29.88
N GLU A 31 -31.32 12.25 -30.41
CA GLU A 31 -30.05 12.13 -29.68
C GLU A 31 -29.75 13.43 -28.93
N VAL A 32 -29.35 13.30 -27.67
CA VAL A 32 -29.02 14.41 -26.78
C VAL A 32 -27.52 14.47 -26.59
N TYR A 33 -26.93 15.51 -27.17
CA TYR A 33 -25.54 15.89 -26.92
C TYR A 33 -25.51 16.93 -25.82
N ALA A 34 -24.60 16.77 -24.86
CA ALA A 34 -24.42 17.70 -23.77
C ALA A 34 -22.95 18.08 -23.62
N TYR A 35 -22.71 19.34 -23.23
CA TYR A 35 -21.37 19.86 -22.96
C TYR A 35 -21.04 19.69 -21.48
N HIS A 36 -19.86 19.15 -21.17
CA HIS A 36 -19.34 19.05 -19.81
C HIS A 36 -17.93 19.65 -19.72
N PRO A 37 -17.69 20.62 -18.81
CA PRO A 37 -16.38 21.29 -18.70
C PRO A 37 -15.21 20.33 -18.48
N ALA A 38 -15.39 19.26 -17.71
CA ALA A 38 -14.32 18.28 -17.46
C ALA A 38 -13.86 17.49 -18.70
N LEU A 39 -14.62 17.54 -19.80
CA LEU A 39 -14.24 16.91 -21.07
C LEU A 39 -13.47 17.88 -21.99
N HIS A 40 -13.60 19.19 -21.76
CA HIS A 40 -12.88 20.20 -22.53
C HIS A 40 -11.38 20.06 -22.28
N ASP A 41 -10.59 20.04 -23.35
CA ASP A 41 -9.13 19.79 -23.32
C ASP A 41 -8.72 18.41 -22.74
N SER A 42 -9.64 17.45 -22.68
CA SER A 42 -9.29 16.07 -22.32
C SER A 42 -8.55 15.35 -23.45
N ASP A 43 -7.70 14.38 -23.11
CA ASP A 43 -7.02 13.49 -24.08
C ASP A 43 -7.97 12.50 -24.80
N THR A 44 -9.28 12.71 -24.68
CA THR A 44 -10.30 11.82 -25.24
C THR A 44 -10.80 12.34 -26.59
N LYS A 45 -11.63 11.53 -27.27
CA LYS A 45 -12.33 11.97 -28.49
C LYS A 45 -13.23 13.19 -28.26
N TYR A 46 -13.59 13.48 -27.01
CA TYR A 46 -14.53 14.54 -26.63
C TYR A 46 -13.81 15.80 -26.13
N ALA A 47 -12.62 16.10 -26.67
CA ALA A 47 -11.83 17.27 -26.31
C ALA A 47 -12.56 18.61 -26.55
N ASP A 48 -13.56 18.61 -27.45
CA ASP A 48 -14.48 19.74 -27.68
C ASP A 48 -15.53 19.90 -26.56
N GLY A 49 -15.53 19.00 -25.58
CA GLY A 49 -16.41 18.96 -24.43
C GLY A 49 -17.79 18.39 -24.72
N TRP A 50 -18.09 18.00 -25.97
CA TRP A 50 -19.42 17.52 -26.38
C TRP A 50 -19.48 16.00 -26.43
N ILE A 51 -20.50 15.44 -25.77
CA ILE A 51 -20.74 14.00 -25.79
C ILE A 51 -22.23 13.70 -25.89
N GLU A 52 -22.57 12.67 -26.65
CA GLU A 52 -23.91 12.07 -26.64
C GLU A 52 -24.13 11.39 -25.28
N ILE A 53 -25.15 11.77 -24.52
CA ILE A 53 -25.35 11.25 -23.14
C ILE A 53 -26.70 10.57 -22.95
N ALA A 54 -27.67 10.88 -23.80
CA ALA A 54 -29.02 10.33 -23.72
C ALA A 54 -29.69 10.30 -25.09
N THR A 55 -30.73 9.48 -25.21
CA THR A 55 -31.61 9.44 -26.38
C THR A 55 -33.05 9.38 -25.87
N PHE A 56 -33.96 10.11 -26.49
CA PHE A 56 -35.37 10.05 -26.13
C PHE A 56 -36.26 10.02 -27.38
N GLY A 57 -37.52 9.63 -27.18
CA GLY A 57 -38.53 9.65 -28.23
C GLY A 57 -39.93 9.36 -27.70
N MET A 58 -40.92 9.51 -28.59
CA MET A 58 -42.32 9.19 -28.30
C MET A 58 -42.65 7.80 -28.82
N TYR A 59 -43.12 6.88 -27.99
CA TYR A 59 -43.45 5.54 -28.45
C TYR A 59 -44.52 5.55 -29.54
N SER A 60 -44.33 4.70 -30.55
CA SER A 60 -45.27 4.53 -31.66
C SER A 60 -46.63 4.03 -31.15
N PRO A 61 -47.76 4.62 -31.57
CA PRO A 61 -49.09 4.13 -31.23
C PRO A 61 -49.31 2.65 -31.57
N ILE A 62 -48.62 2.15 -32.61
CA ILE A 62 -48.65 0.73 -33.01
C ILE A 62 -48.01 -0.16 -31.95
N ALA A 63 -46.90 0.29 -31.34
CA ALA A 63 -46.25 -0.46 -30.26
C ALA A 63 -47.05 -0.37 -28.96
N LEU A 64 -47.62 0.80 -28.65
CA LEU A 64 -48.44 1.02 -27.45
C LEU A 64 -49.75 0.23 -27.47
N SER A 65 -50.40 0.11 -28.64
CA SER A 65 -51.66 -0.64 -28.78
C SER A 65 -51.48 -2.14 -28.53
N ALA A 66 -50.30 -2.70 -28.81
CA ALA A 66 -49.97 -4.09 -28.50
C ALA A 66 -49.98 -4.39 -26.98
N TYR A 67 -49.88 -3.34 -26.14
CA TYR A 67 -49.92 -3.43 -24.68
C TYR A 67 -51.15 -2.70 -24.09
N GLU A 68 -52.16 -2.37 -24.92
CA GLU A 68 -53.40 -1.71 -24.49
C GLU A 68 -53.19 -0.35 -23.79
N ILE A 69 -52.13 0.38 -24.15
CA ILE A 69 -51.82 1.70 -23.57
C ILE A 69 -52.49 2.80 -24.41
N PRO A 70 -53.49 3.54 -23.87
CA PRO A 70 -54.26 4.51 -24.66
C PRO A 70 -53.64 5.92 -24.70
N TYR A 71 -52.51 6.14 -24.02
CA TYR A 71 -51.87 7.45 -23.89
C TYR A 71 -50.52 7.51 -24.61
N PRO A 72 -50.14 8.68 -25.16
CA PRO A 72 -48.79 8.87 -25.68
C PRO A 72 -47.77 8.84 -24.53
N VAL A 73 -46.66 8.11 -24.74
CA VAL A 73 -45.60 7.94 -23.74
C VAL A 73 -44.29 8.45 -24.29
N MET A 74 -43.63 9.33 -23.54
CA MET A 74 -42.26 9.80 -23.80
C MET A 74 -41.29 8.92 -23.03
N ASN A 75 -40.29 8.39 -23.70
CA ASN A 75 -39.21 7.62 -23.08
C ASN A 75 -37.88 8.36 -23.25
N LEU A 76 -37.13 8.50 -22.16
CA LEU A 76 -35.77 9.04 -22.15
C LEU A 76 -34.84 8.00 -21.53
N GLY A 77 -33.89 7.53 -22.32
CA GLY A 77 -32.81 6.64 -21.87
C GLY A 77 -31.52 7.42 -21.67
N LEU A 78 -30.82 7.17 -20.57
CA LEU A 78 -29.50 7.70 -20.27
C LEU A 78 -28.54 6.55 -19.98
N GLY A 79 -27.37 6.56 -20.60
CA GLY A 79 -26.32 5.58 -20.34
C GLY A 79 -25.59 5.90 -19.04
N VAL A 80 -25.82 5.11 -17.99
CA VAL A 80 -25.25 5.35 -16.65
C VAL A 80 -23.74 5.20 -16.68
N GLU A 81 -23.21 4.21 -17.38
CA GLU A 81 -21.77 3.94 -17.49
C GLU A 81 -21.04 5.12 -18.12
N ARG A 82 -21.61 5.71 -19.18
CA ARG A 82 -21.03 6.87 -19.86
C ARG A 82 -21.03 8.10 -18.94
N LEU A 83 -22.11 8.33 -18.20
CA LEU A 83 -22.17 9.40 -17.21
C LEU A 83 -21.12 9.19 -16.10
N ALA A 84 -21.03 7.98 -15.55
CA ALA A 84 -20.06 7.65 -14.52
C ALA A 84 -18.61 7.83 -15.00
N MET A 85 -18.30 7.44 -16.25
CA MET A 85 -16.98 7.68 -16.85
C MET A 85 -16.59 9.17 -16.85
N ILE A 86 -17.53 10.07 -17.16
CA ILE A 86 -17.28 11.52 -17.16
C ILE A 86 -17.05 12.02 -15.73
N LEU A 87 -17.92 11.63 -14.79
CA LEU A 87 -17.87 12.10 -13.41
C LEU A 87 -16.60 11.64 -12.65
N TYR A 88 -16.14 10.42 -12.93
CA TYR A 88 -14.96 9.83 -12.29
C TYR A 88 -13.68 9.91 -13.15
N GLY A 89 -13.73 10.56 -14.31
CA GLY A 89 -12.58 10.69 -15.21
C GLY A 89 -12.04 9.36 -15.76
N ALA A 90 -12.91 8.35 -15.91
CA ALA A 90 -12.51 7.04 -16.41
C ALA A 90 -12.53 6.98 -17.94
N SER A 91 -11.48 6.42 -18.54
CA SER A 91 -11.32 6.28 -19.99
C SER A 91 -11.85 4.94 -20.52
N ASP A 92 -11.93 3.90 -19.69
CA ASP A 92 -12.42 2.57 -20.04
C ASP A 92 -13.55 2.12 -19.12
N VAL A 93 -14.69 1.75 -19.72
CA VAL A 93 -15.87 1.25 -19.00
C VAL A 93 -15.59 -0.05 -18.26
N ARG A 94 -14.68 -0.88 -18.76
CA ARG A 94 -14.34 -2.18 -18.15
C ARG A 94 -13.58 -1.99 -16.86
N SER A 95 -12.59 -1.10 -16.85
CA SER A 95 -11.84 -0.71 -15.64
C SER A 95 -12.75 -0.06 -14.61
N LEU A 96 -13.67 0.80 -15.04
CA LEU A 96 -14.65 1.44 -14.14
C LEU A 96 -15.62 0.42 -13.53
N SER A 97 -16.16 -0.49 -14.34
CA SER A 97 -17.20 -1.44 -13.90
C SER A 97 -16.64 -2.65 -13.17
N TYR A 98 -15.40 -3.05 -13.49
CA TYR A 98 -14.75 -4.24 -12.96
C TYR A 98 -13.30 -3.96 -12.51
N PRO A 99 -13.09 -3.02 -11.58
CA PRO A 99 -11.75 -2.60 -11.15
C PRO A 99 -10.92 -3.75 -10.55
N GLN A 100 -11.57 -4.80 -10.01
CA GLN A 100 -10.90 -5.97 -9.46
C GLN A 100 -10.14 -6.81 -10.49
N PHE A 101 -10.47 -6.67 -11.78
CA PHE A 101 -9.77 -7.35 -12.88
C PHE A 101 -8.73 -6.43 -13.53
N ASP A 102 -8.65 -5.18 -13.09
CA ASP A 102 -7.62 -4.25 -13.48
C ASP A 102 -6.37 -4.43 -12.60
N GLN A 103 -5.33 -3.64 -12.88
CA GLN A 103 -4.07 -3.69 -12.16
C GLN A 103 -4.28 -3.32 -10.68
N LEU A 104 -3.83 -4.21 -9.79
CA LEU A 104 -3.93 -4.02 -8.34
C LEU A 104 -3.20 -2.72 -7.97
N SER A 105 -3.93 -1.70 -7.51
CA SER A 105 -3.34 -0.47 -6.98
C SER A 105 -3.07 -0.66 -5.48
N MET A 106 -1.88 -0.26 -5.03
CA MET A 106 -1.55 -0.21 -3.61
C MET A 106 -0.94 1.16 -3.31
N THR A 107 -1.41 1.78 -2.24
CA THR A 107 -0.83 3.03 -1.75
C THR A 107 0.43 2.76 -0.93
N ASP A 108 1.30 3.75 -0.81
CA ASP A 108 2.50 3.63 0.03
C ASP A 108 2.15 3.33 1.51
N HIS A 109 0.98 3.77 1.99
CA HIS A 109 0.47 3.43 3.33
C HIS A 109 0.16 1.94 3.47
N GLU A 110 -0.58 1.38 2.51
CA GLU A 110 -0.92 -0.05 2.50
C GLU A 110 0.32 -0.92 2.33
N LEU A 111 1.27 -0.45 1.53
CA LEU A 111 2.55 -1.10 1.36
C LEU A 111 3.36 -1.09 2.66
N ALA A 112 3.49 0.05 3.34
CA ALA A 112 4.18 0.15 4.63
C ALA A 112 3.55 -0.76 5.69
N ALA A 113 2.21 -0.81 5.77
CA ALA A 113 1.49 -1.72 6.66
C ALA A 113 1.63 -3.21 6.29
N SER A 114 2.12 -3.50 5.08
CA SER A 114 2.42 -4.85 4.60
C SER A 114 3.86 -5.29 4.84
N VAL A 115 4.71 -4.41 5.39
CA VAL A 115 6.07 -4.73 5.84
C VAL A 115 6.05 -4.91 7.36
N CYS A 116 6.50 -6.06 7.86
CA CYS A 116 6.47 -6.38 9.27
C CYS A 116 7.70 -7.20 9.71
N ALA A 117 7.90 -7.34 11.01
CA ALA A 117 8.81 -8.35 11.53
C ALA A 117 8.23 -9.75 11.25
N ARG A 118 9.06 -10.70 10.80
CA ARG A 118 8.63 -12.09 10.56
C ARG A 118 8.36 -12.80 11.88
N GLU A 119 9.33 -12.73 12.78
CA GLU A 119 9.30 -13.30 14.11
C GLU A 119 9.20 -12.20 15.16
N SER A 120 8.46 -12.48 16.23
CA SER A 120 8.35 -11.62 17.41
C SER A 120 8.11 -12.49 18.64
N PRO A 121 8.58 -12.08 19.83
CA PRO A 121 8.34 -12.83 21.05
C PRO A 121 6.84 -12.90 21.38
N ASP A 122 6.38 -14.02 21.97
CA ASP A 122 4.97 -14.18 22.36
C ASP A 122 4.72 -13.73 23.81
N THR A 123 5.78 -13.57 24.60
CA THR A 123 5.67 -13.24 26.03
C THR A 123 5.94 -11.76 26.32
N ASP A 124 5.32 -11.23 27.38
CA ASP A 124 5.57 -9.87 27.86
C ASP A 124 7.04 -9.67 28.27
N THR A 125 7.67 -10.71 28.85
CA THR A 125 9.10 -10.73 29.16
C THR A 125 9.95 -10.68 27.90
N GLY A 126 9.59 -11.44 26.85
CA GLY A 126 10.26 -11.38 25.55
C GLY A 126 10.15 -10.00 24.90
N LEU A 127 8.98 -9.36 24.97
CA LEU A 127 8.80 -7.97 24.52
C LEU A 127 9.65 -6.97 25.32
N ALA A 128 9.82 -7.20 26.63
CA ALA A 128 10.71 -6.39 27.46
C ALA A 128 12.18 -6.58 27.06
N ILE A 129 12.60 -7.81 26.79
CA ILE A 129 13.96 -8.13 26.28
C ILE A 129 14.20 -7.47 24.92
N GLN A 130 13.26 -7.58 23.98
CA GLN A 130 13.34 -6.90 22.68
C GLN A 130 13.58 -5.40 22.84
N ARG A 131 12.75 -4.73 23.65
CA ARG A 131 12.89 -3.28 23.92
C ARG A 131 14.22 -2.94 24.58
N ALA A 132 14.70 -3.80 25.48
CA ALA A 132 15.97 -3.60 26.16
C ALA A 132 17.18 -3.74 25.22
N ILE A 133 17.18 -4.76 24.34
CA ILE A 133 18.21 -4.95 23.30
C ILE A 133 18.24 -3.73 22.37
N ALA A 134 17.07 -3.30 21.86
CA ALA A 134 16.98 -2.15 20.98
C ALA A 134 17.46 -0.86 21.67
N ARG A 135 17.14 -0.67 22.96
CA ARG A 135 17.62 0.48 23.75
C ARG A 135 19.14 0.48 23.90
N VAL A 136 19.74 -0.63 24.32
CA VAL A 136 21.20 -0.74 24.49
C VAL A 136 21.92 -0.49 23.16
N ALA A 137 21.41 -1.06 22.07
CA ALA A 137 21.98 -0.83 20.75
C ALA A 137 21.86 0.65 20.31
N CYS A 138 20.81 1.38 20.71
CA CYS A 138 20.69 2.81 20.43
C CYS A 138 21.64 3.66 21.28
N GLU A 139 21.81 3.35 22.55
CA GLU A 139 22.62 4.11 23.51
C GLU A 139 24.12 3.87 23.28
N HIS A 140 24.51 2.61 23.07
CA HIS A 140 25.91 2.16 23.03
C HIS A 140 26.37 1.71 21.64
N GLY A 141 25.53 1.81 20.59
CA GLY A 141 25.83 1.28 19.26
C GLY A 141 27.09 1.85 18.60
N SER A 142 27.55 3.04 19.02
CA SER A 142 28.77 3.67 18.50
C SER A 142 30.03 3.40 19.32
N ASP A 143 29.93 2.66 20.42
CA ASP A 143 31.05 2.40 21.31
C ASP A 143 32.08 1.48 20.66
N PRO A 144 33.39 1.71 20.88
CA PRO A 144 34.45 0.94 20.25
C PRO A 144 34.53 -0.48 20.81
N SER A 145 34.68 -1.46 19.93
CA SER A 145 34.80 -2.88 20.26
C SER A 145 36.24 -3.28 20.64
N PRO A 146 36.45 -4.32 21.47
CA PRO A 146 35.45 -5.24 22.01
C PRO A 146 34.65 -4.65 23.18
N CYS A 147 33.33 -4.83 23.16
CA CYS A 147 32.45 -4.36 24.22
C CYS A 147 31.28 -5.32 24.47
N GLU A 148 30.79 -5.31 25.71
CA GLU A 148 29.66 -6.12 26.16
C GLU A 148 28.80 -5.29 27.10
N TYR A 149 27.50 -5.23 26.81
CA TYR A 149 26.54 -4.47 27.59
C TYR A 149 25.36 -5.35 28.00
N LEU A 150 25.01 -5.28 29.29
CA LEU A 150 23.85 -5.97 29.83
C LEU A 150 22.57 -5.30 29.32
N ALA A 151 21.76 -6.03 28.54
CA ALA A 151 20.46 -5.58 28.10
C ALA A 151 19.38 -5.91 29.13
N TRP A 152 19.35 -7.15 29.61
CA TRP A 152 18.30 -7.62 30.50
C TRP A 152 18.79 -8.74 31.42
N GLU A 153 18.29 -8.78 32.65
CA GLU A 153 18.52 -9.84 33.61
C GLU A 153 17.22 -10.11 34.37
N GLY A 154 16.87 -11.38 34.55
CA GLY A 154 15.64 -11.76 35.22
C GLY A 154 15.30 -13.23 35.02
N GLU A 155 14.12 -13.64 35.49
CA GLU A 155 13.66 -15.02 35.39
C GLU A 155 12.65 -15.19 34.26
N MET A 156 12.79 -16.25 33.47
CA MET A 156 11.84 -16.64 32.43
C MET A 156 11.73 -18.17 32.38
N PHE A 157 10.50 -18.70 32.37
CA PHE A 157 10.21 -20.14 32.41
C PHE A 157 10.94 -20.93 33.52
N GLY A 158 11.18 -20.31 34.69
CA GLY A 158 11.87 -20.97 35.81
C GLY A 158 13.40 -20.95 35.72
N HIS A 159 13.96 -20.24 34.75
CA HIS A 159 15.40 -20.09 34.55
C HIS A 159 15.80 -18.62 34.71
N HIS A 160 16.86 -18.35 35.47
CA HIS A 160 17.45 -17.02 35.52
C HIS A 160 18.30 -16.81 34.26
N LEU A 161 18.05 -15.72 33.55
CA LEU A 161 18.70 -15.41 32.28
C LEU A 161 19.42 -14.09 32.38
N ARG A 162 20.55 -14.02 31.68
CA ARG A 162 21.30 -12.79 31.42
C ARG A 162 21.43 -12.60 29.92
N VAL A 163 20.94 -11.47 29.41
CA VAL A 163 20.99 -11.12 27.98
C VAL A 163 21.94 -9.96 27.79
N THR A 164 22.98 -10.15 26.98
CA THR A 164 24.00 -9.16 26.68
C THR A 164 24.09 -8.87 25.18
N VAL A 165 24.31 -7.60 24.83
CA VAL A 165 24.65 -7.20 23.46
C VAL A 165 26.17 -7.11 23.40
N VAL A 166 26.78 -7.84 22.47
CA VAL A 166 28.23 -8.03 22.42
C VAL A 166 28.77 -7.78 21.03
N GLU A 167 29.98 -7.26 20.94
CA GLU A 167 30.77 -7.26 19.71
C GLU A 167 32.20 -7.74 20.04
N PRO A 168 32.57 -8.98 19.68
CA PRO A 168 33.87 -9.54 20.02
C PRO A 168 35.01 -9.07 19.11
N GLU A 169 34.74 -8.58 17.90
CA GLU A 169 35.79 -8.18 16.96
C GLU A 169 36.46 -6.85 17.37
N GLU A 170 37.78 -6.77 17.29
CA GLU A 170 38.52 -5.53 17.59
C GLU A 170 38.43 -4.51 16.44
N LYS A 171 38.54 -3.22 16.77
CA LYS A 171 38.55 -2.09 15.79
C LYS A 171 37.24 -1.88 15.03
N THR A 172 36.15 -2.45 15.53
CA THR A 172 34.78 -2.19 15.06
C THR A 172 34.01 -1.39 16.13
N LYS A 173 32.69 -1.32 15.98
CA LYS A 173 31.75 -0.71 16.94
C LYS A 173 30.71 -1.76 17.35
N LEU A 174 30.02 -1.55 18.47
CA LEU A 174 28.97 -2.45 18.96
C LEU A 174 27.92 -2.79 17.88
N CYS A 175 27.52 -1.77 17.10
CA CYS A 175 26.59 -1.95 15.99
C CYS A 175 27.22 -1.46 14.68
N GLY A 176 26.99 -2.21 13.60
CA GLY A 176 27.31 -1.78 12.25
C GLY A 176 26.56 -0.51 11.83
N PRO A 177 27.08 0.22 10.84
CA PRO A 177 26.57 1.56 10.51
C PRO A 177 25.14 1.55 9.92
N ALA A 178 24.63 0.40 9.48
CA ALA A 178 23.25 0.26 8.98
C ALA A 178 22.25 -0.21 10.05
N ALA A 179 22.68 -0.49 11.29
CA ALA A 179 21.78 -0.98 12.34
C ALA A 179 20.63 -0.01 12.66
N MET A 180 20.87 1.29 12.49
CA MET A 180 19.90 2.35 12.74
C MET A 180 19.11 2.78 11.49
N ASN A 181 19.26 2.07 10.37
CA ASN A 181 18.48 2.37 9.17
C ASN A 181 16.99 2.11 9.44
N GLU A 182 16.16 3.06 9.00
CA GLU A 182 14.71 2.96 9.10
C GLU A 182 14.13 2.37 7.82
N VAL A 183 13.09 1.54 7.97
CA VAL A 183 12.37 0.96 6.84
C VAL A 183 11.31 1.95 6.38
N MET A 184 11.51 2.49 5.19
CA MET A 184 10.68 3.53 4.58
C MET A 184 10.07 3.02 3.28
N VAL A 185 8.86 3.47 2.97
CA VAL A 185 8.19 3.27 1.69
C VAL A 185 8.08 4.61 0.96
N HIS A 186 8.49 4.65 -0.30
CA HIS A 186 8.40 5.85 -1.11
C HIS A 186 8.26 5.51 -2.60
N ASP A 187 7.21 6.03 -3.24
CA ASP A 187 6.84 5.77 -4.63
C ASP A 187 6.78 4.26 -4.93
N GLY A 188 6.11 3.50 -4.07
CA GLY A 188 5.97 2.04 -4.19
C GLY A 188 7.26 1.24 -3.96
N ASN A 189 8.38 1.88 -3.59
CA ASN A 189 9.63 1.20 -3.27
C ASN A 189 9.75 1.02 -1.76
N VAL A 190 10.31 -0.11 -1.33
CA VAL A 190 10.64 -0.37 0.09
C VAL A 190 12.14 -0.20 0.28
N LEU A 191 12.55 0.74 1.12
CA LEU A 191 13.94 1.17 1.28
C LEU A 191 14.36 1.09 2.74
N GLY A 192 15.59 0.63 3.00
CA GLY A 192 16.22 0.69 4.31
C GLY A 192 17.27 1.80 4.35
N VAL A 193 16.90 2.98 4.83
CA VAL A 193 17.72 4.20 4.68
C VAL A 193 18.14 4.80 6.02
N PRO A 194 19.38 5.31 6.14
CA PRO A 194 19.80 6.10 7.29
C PRO A 194 19.26 7.53 7.20
N ARG A 195 19.08 8.18 8.35
CA ARG A 195 18.62 9.57 8.45
C ARG A 195 19.77 10.55 8.17
N ILE A 196 20.03 10.79 6.88
CA ILE A 196 21.05 11.73 6.35
C ILE A 196 20.44 12.58 5.25
N GLU A 197 21.00 13.76 4.98
CA GLU A 197 20.48 14.74 4.00
C GLU A 197 20.16 14.15 2.62
N LYS A 198 20.95 13.16 2.18
CA LYS A 198 20.73 12.45 0.90
C LYS A 198 19.35 11.80 0.79
N TRP A 199 18.74 11.41 1.90
CA TRP A 199 17.48 10.69 1.96
C TRP A 199 16.34 11.52 2.54
N ASP A 200 16.52 12.83 2.74
CA ASP A 200 15.49 13.69 3.34
C ASP A 200 14.16 13.63 2.60
N ALA A 201 14.19 13.57 1.26
CA ALA A 201 12.98 13.41 0.44
C ALA A 201 12.16 12.16 0.81
N VAL A 202 12.83 11.04 1.10
CA VAL A 202 12.17 9.78 1.52
C VAL A 202 11.54 9.92 2.91
N PHE A 203 12.13 10.71 3.80
CA PHE A 203 11.58 10.96 5.13
C PHE A 203 10.47 12.02 5.14
N THR A 204 10.46 12.96 4.19
CA THR A 204 9.44 14.00 4.10
C THR A 204 8.19 13.54 3.33
N GLU A 205 8.38 12.77 2.26
CA GLU A 205 7.31 12.38 1.35
C GLU A 205 6.94 10.90 1.48
N GLY A 206 7.84 10.07 2.00
CA GLY A 206 7.61 8.65 2.22
C GLY A 206 6.90 8.34 3.54
N ILE A 207 6.60 7.05 3.72
CA ILE A 207 5.87 6.53 4.86
C ILE A 207 6.76 5.50 5.57
N SER A 208 6.95 5.70 6.88
CA SER A 208 7.69 4.76 7.70
C SER A 208 6.88 3.48 7.93
N ALA A 209 7.55 2.32 7.87
CA ALA A 209 7.00 1.05 8.34
C ALA A 209 6.97 0.96 9.88
N GLY A 210 7.55 1.95 10.58
CA GLY A 210 7.47 2.11 12.03
C GLY A 210 8.59 1.42 12.82
N PHE A 211 9.62 0.90 12.16
CA PHE A 211 10.72 0.22 12.82
C PHE A 211 12.04 0.34 12.03
N ARG A 212 13.15 0.18 12.75
CA ARG A 212 14.51 0.15 12.22
C ARG A 212 15.01 -1.28 12.10
N PHE A 213 16.16 -1.43 11.46
CA PHE A 213 16.86 -2.71 11.32
C PHE A 213 17.14 -3.36 12.68
N ILE A 214 17.60 -2.58 13.66
CA ILE A 214 17.85 -3.07 15.02
C ILE A 214 16.57 -3.54 15.72
N ASP A 215 15.43 -2.90 15.47
CA ASP A 215 14.17 -3.25 16.12
C ASP A 215 13.65 -4.60 15.59
N ALA A 216 13.84 -4.87 14.30
CA ALA A 216 13.53 -6.16 13.68
C ALA A 216 14.46 -7.28 14.15
N PHE A 217 15.78 -7.01 14.21
CA PHE A 217 16.75 -7.95 14.76
C PHE A 217 16.50 -8.24 16.25
N ALA A 218 16.18 -7.22 17.05
CA ALA A 218 15.85 -7.40 18.46
C ALA A 218 14.61 -8.28 18.66
N ALA A 219 13.62 -8.21 17.74
CA ALA A 219 12.44 -9.08 17.78
C ALA A 219 12.83 -10.55 17.53
N GLU A 220 13.71 -10.81 16.57
CA GLU A 220 14.25 -12.14 16.28
C GLU A 220 15.05 -12.69 17.47
N ALA A 221 15.98 -11.88 17.99
CA ALA A 221 16.80 -12.26 19.13
C ALA A 221 15.94 -12.58 20.36
N ALA A 222 14.93 -11.75 20.66
CA ALA A 222 14.02 -12.00 21.78
C ALA A 222 13.18 -13.28 21.58
N ARG A 223 12.73 -13.57 20.35
CA ARG A 223 12.02 -14.80 20.02
C ARG A 223 12.91 -16.03 20.23
N GLU A 224 14.16 -15.99 19.77
CA GLU A 224 15.13 -17.07 19.96
C GLU A 224 15.50 -17.27 21.43
N ILE A 225 15.66 -16.18 22.19
CA ILE A 225 15.89 -16.24 23.64
C ILE A 225 14.70 -16.90 24.34
N GLU A 226 13.47 -16.53 23.98
CA GLU A 226 12.26 -17.15 24.52
C GLU A 226 12.23 -18.66 24.24
N ASN A 227 12.58 -19.08 23.01
CA ASN A 227 12.63 -20.48 22.64
C ASN A 227 13.74 -21.24 23.41
N ALA A 228 14.93 -20.65 23.55
CA ALA A 228 16.05 -21.25 24.25
C ALA A 228 15.80 -21.35 25.77
N ALA A 229 15.16 -20.34 26.35
CA ALA A 229 14.75 -20.29 27.75
C ALA A 229 13.78 -21.41 28.12
N ARG A 230 12.85 -21.80 27.22
CA ARG A 230 11.95 -22.95 27.46
C ARG A 230 12.70 -24.26 27.70
N CYS A 231 13.91 -24.38 27.14
CA CYS A 231 14.76 -25.55 27.26
C CYS A 231 15.89 -25.37 28.30
N GLY A 232 16.00 -24.20 28.94
CA GLY A 232 17.10 -23.88 29.85
C GLY A 232 18.48 -23.87 29.16
N MET A 233 18.54 -23.51 27.88
CA MET A 233 19.79 -23.46 27.10
C MET A 233 20.17 -22.00 26.80
N GLY A 234 21.48 -21.72 26.79
CA GLY A 234 22.01 -20.45 26.27
C GLY A 234 21.89 -20.37 24.74
N CYS A 235 21.85 -19.16 24.20
CA CYS A 235 21.81 -18.93 22.76
C CYS A 235 22.64 -17.71 22.35
N GLU A 236 23.12 -17.72 21.11
CA GLU A 236 23.80 -16.59 20.49
C GLU A 236 23.14 -16.31 19.14
N VAL A 237 22.63 -15.09 18.98
CA VAL A 237 21.98 -14.62 17.76
C VAL A 237 22.82 -13.49 17.19
N ARG A 238 23.19 -13.60 15.91
CA ARG A 238 24.05 -12.62 15.25
C ARG A 238 23.54 -12.27 13.86
N VAL A 239 23.64 -11.00 13.52
CA VAL A 239 23.38 -10.49 12.17
C VAL A 239 24.66 -9.87 11.60
N LYS A 240 24.91 -10.09 10.31
CA LYS A 240 26.12 -9.60 9.60
C LYS A 240 25.76 -8.51 8.60
N GLY A 241 26.21 -8.65 7.35
CA GLY A 241 25.79 -7.81 6.25
C GLY A 241 24.49 -8.31 5.63
N VAL A 242 23.45 -7.47 5.68
CA VAL A 242 22.11 -7.74 5.14
C VAL A 242 22.09 -7.45 3.64
N LYS A 243 21.62 -8.43 2.87
CA LYS A 243 21.41 -8.36 1.41
C LYS A 243 19.94 -8.47 1.04
N VAL A 244 19.15 -9.16 1.86
CA VAL A 244 17.72 -9.36 1.67
C VAL A 244 16.97 -9.12 2.99
N PRO A 245 15.70 -8.68 2.95
CA PRO A 245 14.95 -8.34 4.17
C PRO A 245 14.89 -9.48 5.19
N SER A 246 14.82 -10.72 4.70
CA SER A 246 14.71 -11.92 5.52
C SER A 246 15.93 -12.21 6.40
N GLU A 247 17.10 -11.66 6.09
CA GLU A 247 18.33 -11.81 6.87
C GLU A 247 18.35 -10.93 8.13
N ILE A 248 17.37 -10.05 8.29
CA ILE A 248 17.19 -9.21 9.48
C ILE A 248 15.74 -9.22 9.98
N ASN A 249 15.09 -10.38 9.86
CA ASN A 249 13.74 -10.59 10.37
C ASN A 249 12.66 -9.66 9.77
N ILE A 250 12.88 -9.12 8.57
CA ILE A 250 11.88 -8.31 7.88
C ILE A 250 11.16 -9.19 6.85
N GLU A 251 9.83 -9.16 6.91
CA GLU A 251 8.95 -9.81 5.95
C GLU A 251 8.10 -8.77 5.23
N ILE A 252 7.99 -8.95 3.90
CA ILE A 252 7.06 -8.22 3.07
C ILE A 252 5.98 -9.23 2.69
N LYS A 253 4.72 -8.96 3.06
CA LYS A 253 3.62 -9.89 2.84
C LYS A 253 3.49 -10.28 1.35
N PRO A 254 3.07 -11.51 1.02
CA PRO A 254 3.11 -12.02 -0.36
C PRO A 254 2.35 -11.17 -1.38
N HIS A 255 1.22 -10.56 -1.02
CA HIS A 255 0.46 -9.70 -1.93
C HIS A 255 1.22 -8.40 -2.26
N ALA A 256 1.89 -7.80 -1.29
CA ALA A 256 2.74 -6.63 -1.50
C ALA A 256 3.97 -6.95 -2.33
N ASN A 257 4.62 -8.10 -2.09
CA ASN A 257 5.78 -8.52 -2.90
C ASN A 257 5.42 -8.72 -4.38
N ARG A 258 4.26 -9.31 -4.66
CA ARG A 258 3.72 -9.43 -6.04
C ARG A 258 3.43 -8.07 -6.65
N TRP A 259 2.83 -7.16 -5.88
CA TRP A 259 2.54 -5.80 -6.33
C TRP A 259 3.81 -5.06 -6.75
N ILE A 260 4.83 -5.02 -5.88
CA ILE A 260 6.14 -4.41 -6.16
C ILE A 260 6.74 -4.97 -7.46
N THR A 261 6.77 -6.30 -7.57
CA THR A 261 7.36 -6.99 -8.73
C THR A 261 6.59 -6.67 -10.01
N SER A 262 5.25 -6.65 -9.96
CA SER A 262 4.40 -6.33 -11.11
C SER A 262 4.51 -4.87 -11.55
N GLY A 263 4.78 -3.96 -10.61
CA GLY A 263 4.97 -2.53 -10.85
C GLY A 263 6.40 -2.13 -11.20
N ASN A 264 7.32 -3.10 -11.38
CA ASN A 264 8.75 -2.86 -11.58
C ASN A 264 9.37 -1.94 -10.50
N LYS A 265 8.86 -2.03 -9.27
CA LYS A 265 9.35 -1.31 -8.09
C LYS A 265 10.45 -2.12 -7.40
N LYS A 266 11.13 -1.51 -6.43
CA LYS A 266 12.34 -2.08 -5.80
C LYS A 266 12.18 -2.31 -4.31
N ILE A 267 12.83 -3.37 -3.83
CA ILE A 267 13.08 -3.63 -2.42
C ILE A 267 14.59 -3.45 -2.21
N ASP A 268 14.99 -2.41 -1.50
CA ASP A 268 16.38 -2.09 -1.17
C ASP A 268 16.57 -2.02 0.35
N ILE A 269 16.57 -3.20 0.97
CA ILE A 269 16.87 -3.37 2.40
C ILE A 269 18.23 -4.07 2.48
N ARG A 270 19.29 -3.27 2.49
CA ARG A 270 20.67 -3.76 2.49
C ARG A 270 21.55 -2.90 3.41
N GLY A 271 22.56 -3.53 4.00
CA GLY A 271 23.58 -2.80 4.76
C GLY A 271 24.30 -3.64 5.80
N PRO A 272 25.49 -3.20 6.25
CA PRO A 272 26.23 -3.85 7.33
C PRO A 272 25.61 -3.53 8.70
N VAL A 273 24.93 -4.51 9.31
CA VAL A 273 24.28 -4.34 10.62
C VAL A 273 25.17 -4.82 11.76
N PHE A 274 25.92 -5.92 11.58
CA PHE A 274 26.94 -6.42 12.51
C PHE A 274 26.58 -6.19 13.98
N THR A 275 25.77 -7.07 14.53
CA THR A 275 25.35 -7.03 15.94
C THR A 275 25.12 -8.45 16.42
N MET A 276 25.48 -8.72 17.67
CA MET A 276 25.31 -10.01 18.30
C MET A 276 24.65 -9.84 19.67
N VAL A 277 23.73 -10.75 19.99
CA VAL A 277 23.10 -10.88 21.29
C VAL A 277 23.41 -12.27 21.83
N ARG A 278 23.87 -12.32 23.07
CA ARG A 278 24.12 -13.56 23.79
C ARG A 278 23.16 -13.66 24.97
N MET A 279 22.65 -14.86 25.20
CA MET A 279 21.90 -15.20 26.39
C MET A 279 22.60 -16.34 27.13
N GLU A 280 22.77 -16.14 28.43
CA GLU A 280 23.32 -17.13 29.36
C GLU A 280 22.27 -17.46 30.42
N VAL A 281 22.18 -18.75 30.78
CA VAL A 281 21.37 -19.22 31.90
C VAL A 281 22.26 -19.22 33.14
N VAL A 282 21.81 -18.51 34.18
CA VAL A 282 22.52 -18.30 35.46
C VAL A 282 22.00 -19.24 36.53
#